data_AF-A0A8C5G4B3-F1
#
_entry.id   AF-A0A8C5G4B3-F1
#
_cell.length_a   1.000
_cell.length_b   1.000
_cell.length_c   1.000
_cell.angle_alpha   90.00
_cell.angle_beta   90.00
_cell.angle_gamma   90.00
#
_symmetry.space_group_name_H-M   'P 1'
#
loop_
_entity.id
_entity.type
_entity.pdbx_description
1 polymer ?
#
loop_
_entity_poly.entity_id
_entity_poly.type
_entity_poly.pdbx_seq_one_letter_code
_entity_poly.pdbx_strand_id
1 'polypeptide(L)'
;FLDYKAHQIIRRTINEWVWPVNIFRTLPPSENPEFDPEEDEPTLEASWPHLQLVYEFFLRFLESPDFQPSMAKRYVDQKFVLQLLELFDSEDPREREYLKTILHRVYGKLLGLRAYIRKQINNIFLRFIYETEHFNGVAELLEILGSLKLLSAFYLCFYCFLVI
;
A
#
# COMPACT_ATOMS: atom_id res chain seq x y z
N PHE A 1 -6.35 32.06 -9.79
CA PHE A 1 -7.66 31.60 -10.30
C PHE A 1 -7.64 30.16 -10.82
N LEU A 2 -6.60 29.71 -11.53
CA LEU A 2 -6.44 28.29 -11.95
C LEU A 2 -6.18 27.35 -10.76
N ASP A 3 -5.38 27.79 -9.79
CA ASP A 3 -4.99 27.02 -8.61
C ASP A 3 -6.17 26.71 -7.65
N TYR A 4 -7.01 27.72 -7.34
CA TYR A 4 -8.18 27.52 -6.46
C TYR A 4 -9.25 26.59 -7.06
N LYS A 5 -9.39 26.58 -8.40
CA LYS A 5 -10.30 25.65 -9.11
C LYS A 5 -9.72 24.23 -9.13
N ALA A 6 -8.42 24.07 -9.35
CA ALA A 6 -7.76 22.76 -9.23
C ALA A 6 -7.89 22.21 -7.81
N HIS A 7 -7.67 23.05 -6.79
CA HIS A 7 -7.86 22.69 -5.38
C HIS A 7 -9.29 22.26 -5.07
N GLN A 8 -10.31 22.92 -5.61
CA GLN A 8 -11.73 22.57 -5.44
C GLN A 8 -12.14 21.33 -6.23
N ILE A 9 -11.59 21.13 -7.44
CA ILE A 9 -11.80 19.92 -8.25
C ILE A 9 -11.16 18.73 -7.56
N ILE A 10 -9.91 18.86 -7.10
CA ILE A 10 -9.26 17.88 -6.22
C ILE A 10 -10.14 17.66 -5.01
N ARG A 11 -10.57 18.70 -4.29
CA ARG A 11 -11.50 18.54 -3.15
C ARG A 11 -12.77 17.77 -3.50
N ARG A 12 -13.31 17.94 -4.71
CA ARG A 12 -14.53 17.25 -5.17
C ARG A 12 -14.26 15.80 -5.55
N THR A 13 -13.23 15.54 -6.35
CA THR A 13 -12.76 14.18 -6.67
C THR A 13 -12.33 13.44 -5.39
N ILE A 14 -11.85 14.18 -4.39
CA ILE A 14 -11.48 13.73 -3.04
C ILE A 14 -12.66 13.68 -2.03
N ASN A 15 -13.83 14.19 -2.38
CA ASN A 15 -15.02 14.06 -1.52
C ASN A 15 -16.08 13.12 -2.14
N GLU A 16 -16.01 12.91 -3.46
CA GLU A 16 -16.90 12.05 -4.24
C GLU A 16 -16.25 10.68 -4.58
N TRP A 17 -15.12 10.33 -3.94
CA TRP A 17 -14.09 9.41 -4.46
C TRP A 17 -14.51 8.08 -5.10
N VAL A 18 -14.07 8.01 -6.36
CA VAL A 18 -13.72 6.87 -7.22
C VAL A 18 -12.61 5.96 -6.64
N TRP A 19 -11.81 6.41 -5.67
CA TRP A 19 -10.61 5.69 -5.17
C TRP A 19 -10.93 4.50 -4.25
N PRO A 20 -11.63 4.67 -3.09
CA PRO A 20 -12.02 3.53 -2.26
C PRO A 20 -12.94 2.56 -3.00
N VAL A 21 -13.76 3.08 -3.91
CA VAL A 21 -14.74 2.33 -4.69
C VAL A 21 -14.08 1.48 -5.79
N ASN A 22 -13.00 1.95 -6.41
CA ASN A 22 -12.32 1.22 -7.48
C ASN A 22 -11.13 0.36 -7.00
N ILE A 23 -10.47 0.75 -5.91
CA ILE A 23 -9.24 0.08 -5.45
C ILE A 23 -9.50 -0.87 -4.28
N PHE A 24 -10.32 -0.49 -3.30
CA PHE A 24 -10.62 -1.39 -2.17
C PHE A 24 -11.67 -2.41 -2.57
N ARG A 25 -11.21 -3.40 -3.33
CA ARG A 25 -11.92 -4.65 -3.62
C ARG A 25 -11.40 -5.73 -2.68
N THR A 26 -12.28 -6.63 -2.26
CA THR A 26 -11.81 -7.94 -1.80
C THR A 26 -11.07 -8.57 -2.96
N LEU A 27 -9.79 -8.91 -2.75
CA LEU A 27 -9.05 -9.69 -3.74
C LEU A 27 -9.86 -10.97 -4.05
N PRO A 28 -9.96 -11.39 -5.31
CA PRO A 28 -10.57 -12.66 -5.62
C PRO A 28 -9.84 -13.75 -4.81
N PRO A 29 -10.57 -14.75 -4.28
CA PRO A 29 -9.92 -15.87 -3.61
C PRO A 29 -8.91 -16.48 -4.58
N SER A 30 -7.68 -16.73 -4.12
CA SER A 30 -6.66 -17.37 -4.96
C SER A 30 -7.24 -18.67 -5.52
N GLU A 31 -7.31 -18.76 -6.86
CA GLU A 31 -7.94 -19.90 -7.54
C GLU A 31 -7.10 -21.18 -7.42
N ASN A 32 -5.85 -21.07 -6.93
CA ASN A 32 -4.88 -22.15 -6.92
C ASN A 32 -4.31 -22.39 -5.51
N PRO A 33 -4.84 -23.36 -4.73
CA PRO A 33 -4.31 -23.69 -3.40
C PRO A 33 -2.91 -24.32 -3.41
N GLU A 34 -2.38 -24.66 -4.58
CA GLU A 34 -1.01 -25.14 -4.83
C GLU A 34 -0.17 -24.11 -5.59
N PHE A 35 -0.53 -22.81 -5.54
CA PHE A 35 0.20 -21.75 -6.24
C PHE A 35 1.69 -21.75 -5.85
N ASP A 36 2.55 -22.01 -6.84
CA ASP A 36 3.99 -21.87 -6.68
C ASP A 36 4.41 -20.48 -7.19
N PRO A 37 4.78 -19.54 -6.30
CA PRO A 37 5.19 -18.20 -6.68
C PRO A 37 6.46 -18.14 -7.56
N GLU A 38 7.21 -19.25 -7.69
CA GLU A 38 8.35 -19.37 -8.61
C GLU A 38 7.99 -19.96 -10.00
N GLU A 39 6.94 -20.79 -10.10
CA GLU A 39 6.59 -21.52 -11.34
C GLU A 39 5.33 -20.99 -12.05
N ASP A 40 4.37 -20.40 -11.32
CA ASP A 40 3.08 -20.01 -11.88
C ASP A 40 3.07 -18.59 -12.48
N GLU A 41 2.46 -18.44 -13.67
CA GLU A 41 2.28 -17.12 -14.29
C GLU A 41 1.36 -16.25 -13.43
N PRO A 42 1.76 -15.03 -13.05
CA PRO A 42 0.97 -14.18 -12.17
C PRO A 42 -0.36 -13.83 -12.83
N THR A 43 -1.47 -13.99 -12.10
CA THR A 43 -2.79 -13.59 -12.60
C THR A 43 -2.82 -12.08 -12.83
N LEU A 44 -2.90 -11.68 -14.09
CA LEU A 44 -2.96 -10.27 -14.48
C LEU A 44 -4.38 -9.74 -14.30
N GLU A 45 -4.50 -8.60 -13.62
CA GLU A 45 -5.80 -7.96 -13.42
C GLU A 45 -6.36 -7.43 -14.75
N ALA A 46 -7.53 -7.93 -15.18
CA ALA A 46 -8.14 -7.57 -16.46
C ALA A 46 -8.52 -6.08 -16.57
N SER A 47 -8.75 -5.43 -15.42
CA SER A 47 -9.05 -3.99 -15.34
C SER A 47 -7.81 -3.10 -15.19
N TRP A 48 -6.60 -3.65 -15.38
CA TRP A 48 -5.33 -2.96 -15.18
C TRP A 48 -5.22 -1.59 -15.87
N PRO A 49 -5.63 -1.39 -17.14
CA PRO A 49 -5.55 -0.06 -17.78
C PRO A 49 -6.33 1.03 -17.04
N HIS A 50 -7.43 0.68 -16.37
CA HIS A 50 -8.17 1.62 -15.53
C HIS A 50 -7.50 1.80 -14.17
N LEU A 51 -7.10 0.71 -13.51
CA LEU A 51 -6.47 0.76 -12.20
C LEU A 51 -5.13 1.52 -12.23
N GLN A 52 -4.33 1.33 -13.28
CA GLN A 52 -3.09 2.05 -13.49
C GLN A 52 -3.29 3.57 -13.47
N LEU A 53 -4.32 4.09 -14.15
CA LEU A 53 -4.64 5.52 -14.14
C LEU A 53 -5.04 6.00 -12.74
N VAL A 54 -5.78 5.17 -12.00
CA VAL A 54 -6.23 5.50 -10.64
C VAL A 54 -5.05 5.53 -9.66
N TYR A 55 -4.11 4.58 -9.77
CA TYR A 55 -2.87 4.54 -8.97
C TYR A 55 -1.93 5.70 -9.33
N GLU A 56 -1.71 5.95 -10.63
CA GLU A 56 -0.85 7.04 -11.07
C GLU A 56 -1.39 8.41 -10.63
N PHE A 57 -2.70 8.64 -10.80
CA PHE A 57 -3.34 9.88 -10.36
C PHE A 57 -3.09 10.14 -8.86
N PHE A 58 -3.25 9.12 -8.02
CA PHE A 58 -3.04 9.26 -6.59
C PHE A 58 -1.58 9.46 -6.21
N LEU A 59 -0.67 8.76 -6.87
CA LEU A 59 0.75 8.95 -6.65
C LEU A 59 1.16 10.39 -6.98
N ARG A 60 0.70 10.93 -8.13
CA ARG A 60 0.92 12.33 -8.50
C ARG A 60 0.30 13.30 -7.50
N PHE A 61 -0.88 12.99 -6.97
CA PHE A 61 -1.52 13.77 -5.91
C PHE A 61 -0.67 13.80 -4.63
N LEU A 62 -0.11 12.66 -4.20
CA LEU A 62 0.78 12.59 -3.04
C LEU A 62 2.10 13.32 -3.27
N GLU A 63 2.64 13.29 -4.48
CA GLU A 63 3.92 13.92 -4.84
C GLU A 63 3.82 15.42 -5.10
N SER A 64 2.61 15.94 -5.30
CA SER A 64 2.37 17.36 -5.53
C SER A 64 3.01 18.23 -4.42
N PRO A 65 3.71 19.33 -4.79
CA PRO A 65 4.28 20.27 -3.82
C PRO A 65 3.21 20.98 -3.00
N ASP A 66 1.99 21.11 -3.53
CA ASP A 66 0.85 21.75 -2.88
C ASP A 66 0.10 20.81 -1.92
N PHE A 67 0.58 19.57 -1.76
CA PHE A 67 -0.02 18.59 -0.87
C PHE A 67 0.10 19.04 0.59
N GLN A 68 -1.05 19.23 1.24
CA GLN A 68 -1.13 19.61 2.66
C GLN A 68 -1.47 18.40 3.55
N PRO A 69 -0.51 17.88 4.36
CA PRO A 69 -0.73 16.74 5.25
C PRO A 69 -1.86 16.95 6.27
N SER A 70 -2.04 18.21 6.70
CA SER A 70 -3.06 18.63 7.66
C SER A 70 -4.50 18.44 7.14
N MET A 71 -4.69 18.52 5.82
CA MET A 71 -5.98 18.29 5.16
C MET A 71 -6.14 16.80 4.82
N ALA A 72 -5.08 16.15 4.34
CA ALA A 72 -5.09 14.75 3.94
C ALA A 72 -5.39 13.79 5.10
N LYS A 73 -4.96 14.11 6.33
CA LYS A 73 -5.20 13.27 7.53
C LYS A 73 -6.68 12.97 7.83
N ARG A 74 -7.62 13.73 7.26
CA ARG A 74 -9.07 13.49 7.42
C ARG A 74 -9.60 12.37 6.51
N TYR A 75 -8.84 12.03 5.47
CA TYR A 75 -9.22 11.07 4.45
C TYR A 75 -8.28 9.86 4.43
N VAL A 76 -6.99 10.09 4.72
CA VAL A 76 -5.98 9.05 4.89
C VAL A 76 -5.85 8.81 6.39
N ASP A 77 -6.67 7.88 6.88
CA ASP A 77 -6.73 7.48 8.28
C ASP A 77 -6.21 6.04 8.48
N GLN A 78 -6.38 5.49 9.69
CA GLN A 78 -5.95 4.12 10.00
C GLN A 78 -6.70 3.08 9.16
N LYS A 79 -7.99 3.31 8.88
CA LYS A 79 -8.80 2.40 8.07
C LYS A 79 -8.27 2.36 6.64
N PHE A 80 -7.98 3.52 6.05
CA PHE A 80 -7.35 3.60 4.74
C PHE A 80 -6.04 2.82 4.68
N VAL A 81 -5.18 2.96 5.70
CA VAL A 81 -3.90 2.24 5.75
C VAL A 81 -4.11 0.72 5.81
N LEU A 82 -5.08 0.25 6.59
CA LEU A 82 -5.39 -1.17 6.67
C LEU A 82 -5.82 -1.72 5.31
N GLN A 83 -6.77 -1.05 4.65
CA GLN A 83 -7.25 -1.48 3.34
C GLN A 83 -6.15 -1.40 2.26
N LEU A 84 -5.24 -0.42 2.36
CA LEU A 84 -4.08 -0.34 1.46
C LEU A 84 -3.11 -1.52 1.68
N LEU A 85 -2.90 -1.94 2.93
CA LEU A 85 -2.00 -3.05 3.26
C LEU A 85 -2.58 -4.41 2.85
N GLU A 86 -3.90 -4.58 2.86
CA GLU A 86 -4.56 -5.80 2.37
C GLU A 86 -4.30 -6.04 0.87
N LEU A 87 -4.18 -4.97 0.08
CA LEU A 87 -3.93 -5.06 -1.36
C LEU A 87 -2.50 -5.52 -1.72
N PHE A 88 -1.57 -5.52 -0.77
CA PHE A 88 -0.22 -6.05 -1.02
C PHE A 88 -0.22 -7.55 -1.30
N ASP A 89 -1.30 -8.26 -0.98
CA ASP A 89 -1.47 -9.67 -1.32
C ASP A 89 -1.90 -9.90 -2.79
N SER A 90 -2.03 -8.83 -3.60
CA SER A 90 -2.34 -8.94 -5.03
C SER A 90 -1.26 -9.76 -5.76
N GLU A 91 -1.69 -10.67 -6.63
CA GLU A 91 -0.82 -11.49 -7.47
C GLU A 91 -0.12 -10.65 -8.57
N ASP A 92 -0.70 -9.51 -8.96
CA ASP A 92 -0.13 -8.63 -9.99
C ASP A 92 1.08 -7.83 -9.45
N PRO A 93 2.32 -8.11 -9.89
CA PRO A 93 3.51 -7.40 -9.42
C PRO A 93 3.48 -5.90 -9.73
N ARG A 94 2.75 -5.49 -10.77
CA ARG A 94 2.63 -4.08 -11.14
C ARG A 94 1.79 -3.33 -10.10
N GLU A 95 0.73 -3.95 -9.59
CA GLU A 95 -0.09 -3.38 -8.51
C GLU A 95 0.75 -3.22 -7.24
N ARG A 96 1.52 -4.25 -6.87
CA ARG A 96 2.40 -4.22 -5.70
C ARG A 96 3.44 -3.10 -5.77
N GLU A 97 4.02 -2.83 -6.94
CA GLU A 97 5.00 -1.75 -7.11
C GLU A 97 4.39 -0.34 -6.88
N TYR A 98 3.17 -0.11 -7.36
CA TYR A 98 2.45 1.13 -7.07
C TYR A 98 2.09 1.24 -5.58
N LEU A 99 1.58 0.17 -4.97
CA LEU A 99 1.25 0.12 -3.55
C LEU A 99 2.49 0.40 -2.68
N LYS A 100 3.63 -0.19 -3.04
CA LYS A 100 4.94 0.03 -2.40
C LYS A 100 5.29 1.52 -2.36
N THR A 101 5.23 2.14 -3.53
CA THR A 101 5.57 3.56 -3.69
C THR A 101 4.60 4.46 -2.91
N ILE A 102 3.30 4.18 -3.01
CA ILE A 102 2.24 4.92 -2.32
C ILE A 102 2.43 4.83 -0.80
N LEU A 103 2.60 3.62 -0.25
CA LEU A 103 2.78 3.41 1.18
C LEU A 103 4.04 4.11 1.70
N HIS A 104 5.14 4.08 0.93
CA HIS A 104 6.36 4.81 1.26
C HIS A 104 6.13 6.34 1.34
N ARG A 105 5.41 6.91 0.37
CA ARG A 105 5.06 8.35 0.36
C ARG A 105 4.13 8.71 1.53
N VAL A 106 3.12 7.89 1.80
CA VAL A 106 2.19 8.06 2.93
C VAL A 106 2.96 8.04 4.25
N TYR A 107 3.86 7.07 4.46
CA TYR A 107 4.69 6.98 5.66
C TYR A 107 5.62 8.20 5.81
N GLY A 108 6.19 8.69 4.70
CA GLY A 108 7.05 9.86 4.68
C GLY A 108 6.33 11.14 5.12
N LYS A 109 5.14 11.40 4.55
CA LYS A 109 4.38 12.64 4.72
C LYS A 109 3.45 12.67 5.93
N LEU A 110 2.84 11.54 6.30
CA LEU A 110 1.84 11.45 7.38
C LEU A 110 2.44 10.85 8.66
N LEU A 111 3.15 11.70 9.42
CA LEU A 111 3.88 11.30 10.64
C LEU A 111 2.99 10.57 11.67
N GLY A 112 1.72 10.96 11.79
CA GLY A 112 0.78 10.38 12.76
C GLY A 112 0.38 8.92 12.46
N LEU A 113 0.57 8.44 11.24
CA LEU A 113 0.24 7.06 10.85
C LEU A 113 1.44 6.11 10.96
N ARG A 114 2.66 6.63 11.15
CA ARG A 114 3.89 5.81 11.14
C ARG A 114 3.87 4.66 12.15
N ALA A 115 3.43 4.92 13.37
CA ALA A 115 3.34 3.89 14.41
C ALA A 115 2.31 2.82 14.05
N TYR A 116 1.17 3.22 13.47
CA TYR A 116 0.14 2.31 13.03
C TYR A 116 0.60 1.45 11.85
N ILE A 117 1.21 2.05 10.83
CA ILE A 117 1.78 1.33 9.67
C ILE A 117 2.77 0.26 10.12
N ARG A 118 3.74 0.61 10.97
CA ARG A 118 4.72 -0.38 11.49
C ARG A 118 4.03 -1.52 12.25
N LYS A 119 3.04 -1.20 13.08
CA LYS A 119 2.28 -2.21 13.82
C LYS A 119 1.56 -3.18 12.87
N GLN A 120 0.88 -2.66 11.84
CA GLN A 120 0.15 -3.51 10.90
C GLN A 120 1.07 -4.36 10.03
N ILE A 121 2.20 -3.81 9.55
CA ILE A 121 3.20 -4.61 8.83
C ILE A 121 3.74 -5.73 9.71
N ASN A 122 4.03 -5.46 10.99
CA ASN A 122 4.46 -6.50 11.92
C ASN A 122 3.39 -7.58 12.11
N ASN A 123 2.11 -7.21 12.23
CA ASN A 123 1.02 -8.18 12.33
C ASN A 123 0.93 -9.06 11.07
N ILE A 124 1.13 -8.48 9.88
CA ILE A 124 1.14 -9.24 8.61
C ILE A 124 2.28 -10.25 8.61
N PHE A 125 3.50 -9.85 8.99
CA PHE A 125 4.63 -10.78 9.06
C PHE A 125 4.43 -11.87 10.11
N LEU A 126 3.90 -11.54 11.28
CA LEU A 126 3.60 -12.55 12.31
C LEU A 126 2.58 -13.56 11.78
N ARG A 127 1.51 -13.11 11.12
CA ARG A 127 0.52 -13.99 10.49
C ARG A 127 1.14 -14.85 9.38
N PHE A 128 1.98 -14.26 8.54
CA PHE A 128 2.70 -14.98 7.49
C PHE A 128 3.60 -16.09 8.07
N ILE A 129 4.41 -15.77 9.08
CA ILE A 129 5.37 -16.71 9.70
C ILE A 129 4.66 -17.82 10.49
N TYR A 130 3.60 -17.49 11.22
CA TYR A 130 3.01 -18.42 12.20
C TYR A 130 1.69 -19.06 11.76
N GLU A 131 0.99 -18.53 10.75
CA GLU A 131 -0.37 -19.00 10.41
C GLU A 131 -0.52 -19.41 8.94
N THR A 132 -0.20 -18.52 7.99
CA THR A 132 -0.62 -18.74 6.58
C THR A 132 0.48 -19.26 5.68
N GLU A 133 1.76 -19.00 5.99
CA GLU A 133 2.94 -19.28 5.14
C GLU A 133 2.86 -18.73 3.71
N HIS A 134 1.83 -17.93 3.41
CA HIS A 134 1.54 -17.38 2.10
C HIS A 134 1.15 -15.90 2.24
N PHE A 135 1.86 -15.04 1.50
CA PHE A 135 1.56 -13.62 1.30
C PHE A 135 2.42 -13.10 0.12
N ASN A 136 1.80 -12.56 -0.92
CA ASN A 136 2.52 -12.20 -2.16
C ASN A 136 3.43 -10.96 -2.01
N GLY A 137 3.09 -10.04 -1.10
CA GLY A 137 3.76 -8.75 -0.96
C GLY A 137 4.89 -8.65 0.07
N VAL A 138 5.45 -9.79 0.53
CA VAL A 138 6.47 -9.79 1.59
C VAL A 138 7.71 -8.99 1.16
N ALA A 139 8.17 -9.19 -0.07
CA ALA A 139 9.38 -8.57 -0.60
C ALA A 139 9.25 -7.03 -0.63
N GLU A 140 8.13 -6.52 -1.14
CA GLU A 140 7.86 -5.09 -1.26
C GLU A 140 7.73 -4.43 0.12
N LEU A 141 7.08 -5.10 1.09
CA LEU A 141 7.01 -4.59 2.47
C LEU A 141 8.40 -4.53 3.12
N LEU A 142 9.26 -5.52 2.89
CA LEU A 142 10.65 -5.52 3.38
C LEU A 142 11.48 -4.38 2.76
N GLU A 143 11.32 -4.11 1.46
CA GLU A 143 11.97 -2.98 0.80
C GLU A 143 11.55 -1.62 1.39
N ILE A 144 10.27 -1.44 1.69
CA ILE A 144 9.77 -0.21 2.32
C ILE A 144 10.41 -0.05 3.70
N LEU A 145 10.44 -1.11 4.50
CA LEU A 145 11.08 -1.06 5.81
C LEU A 145 12.59 -0.76 5.68
N GLY A 146 13.28 -1.32 4.69
CA GLY A 146 14.70 -1.09 4.44
C GLY A 146 15.02 0.35 3.99
N SER A 147 14.21 0.91 3.10
CA SER A 147 14.40 2.27 2.53
C SER A 147 14.13 3.40 3.53
N LEU A 148 13.32 3.17 4.57
CA LEU A 148 12.90 4.19 5.53
C LEU A 148 13.96 4.59 6.57
N LYS A 149 15.22 4.13 6.43
CA LYS A 149 16.27 4.22 7.48
C LYS A 149 15.77 3.72 8.83
N LEU A 150 14.85 2.75 8.84
CA LEU A 150 14.39 2.04 10.03
C LEU A 150 15.39 0.94 10.44
N LEU A 151 16.67 1.09 10.10
CA LEU A 151 17.73 0.15 10.49
C LEU A 151 17.80 -0.07 12.01
N SER A 152 17.37 0.90 12.82
CA SER A 152 17.28 0.73 14.27
C SER A 152 16.10 -0.15 14.73
N ALA A 153 15.01 -0.22 13.97
CA ALA A 153 13.88 -1.14 14.24
C ALA A 153 14.08 -2.52 13.57
N PHE A 154 14.91 -2.57 12.53
CA PHE A 154 15.34 -3.80 11.86
C PHE A 154 16.06 -4.74 12.82
N TYR A 155 16.95 -4.27 13.69
CA TYR A 155 17.66 -5.19 14.60
C TYR A 155 16.74 -6.05 15.46
N LEU A 156 15.54 -5.57 15.82
CA LEU A 156 14.60 -6.38 16.61
C LEU A 156 13.79 -7.36 15.76
N CYS A 157 13.47 -6.99 14.51
CA CYS A 157 12.61 -7.80 13.62
C CYS A 157 13.44 -8.79 12.77
N PHE A 158 14.65 -8.40 12.37
CA PHE A 158 15.63 -9.27 11.72
C PHE A 158 16.13 -10.37 12.65
N TYR A 159 16.27 -10.11 13.97
CA TYR A 159 16.56 -11.17 14.95
C TYR A 159 15.45 -12.21 15.06
N CYS A 160 14.19 -11.87 14.75
CA CYS A 160 13.11 -12.86 14.64
C CYS A 160 13.11 -13.57 13.28
N PHE A 161 13.49 -12.88 12.20
CA PHE A 161 13.54 -13.43 10.83
C PHE A 161 14.75 -14.35 10.57
N LEU A 162 15.85 -14.23 11.32
CA LEU A 162 17.11 -14.97 11.10
C LEU A 162 17.40 -16.04 12.17
N VAL A 163 16.49 -16.24 13.13
CA VAL A 163 16.60 -17.27 14.19
C VAL A 163 15.58 -18.42 13.97
N ILE A 164 15.02 -18.51 12.77
CA ILE A 164 14.36 -19.69 12.21
C ILE A 164 15.15 -20.06 10.96
#